data_AF-A0A7Y8USR8-F1
#
_entry.id   AF-A0A7Y8USR8-F1
#
_cell.length_a   1.000
_cell.length_b   1.000
_cell.length_c   1.000
_cell.angle_alpha   90.00
_cell.angle_beta   90.00
_cell.angle_gamma   90.00
#
_symmetry.space_group_name_H-M   'P 1'
#
loop_
_entity.id
_entity.type
_entity.pdbx_description
1 polymer ?
#
loop_
_entity_poly.entity_id
_entity_poly.type
_entity_poly.pdbx_seq_one_letter_code
_entity_poly.pdbx_strand_id
1 'polypeptide(L)'
;MPVALLTGPDGPHPIKDDLRQVLALTADGKLYISPQHVRDPYVMSFMDQLDHKGINFEVISASMTEIKALYQASASTGVKSLVETQRQAQVVEFMGDAHRRGASDIHIVVSHDVTRIKYRLFGVLQEVRQEKSDVGREFCAALYNSMCDVSGDYYQPHIAQDARVSRKFVDQLGLYGARVATRPLVDGPLMVMRLLYDDTSKQSFAELGFLPQQTEHFRRLRSLPYGLNLITGPTGSGKSKTLQVNLNELYDETGGSRHILTLEHPPEYPLKANQSPIYAGETWGDGITNAVRLDPDVLMYGELRDLASAQAAYTGAMTGHQSWSTLHTNNAIASIQRLIDMGVADYLVTDPLLTTGIVNQSLVPVLCPACRVPLKNHKHSISSDLFARLEQLQIVDQVNLVGDGCSQCRNLGVVDRTVIAETLLTSVKLMDTFTKRGASAARRYWVKEMGGITKITHAIMKISEGIVDPRDAELFAGPLDFDRQLMEQSDV
;
A
#
# COMPACT_ATOMS: atom_id res chain seq x y z
N MET A 1 35.75 8.31 21.84
CA MET A 1 35.96 7.14 20.96
C MET A 1 35.32 5.94 21.64
N PRO A 2 34.62 5.03 20.93
CA PRO A 2 34.10 3.82 21.55
C PRO A 2 35.28 2.99 22.09
N VAL A 3 35.24 2.66 23.39
CA VAL A 3 36.30 1.90 24.05
C VAL A 3 36.20 0.44 23.60
N ALA A 4 37.30 -0.13 23.12
CA ALA A 4 37.33 -1.51 22.65
C ALA A 4 37.01 -2.49 23.79
N LEU A 5 36.22 -3.52 23.50
CA LEU A 5 35.75 -4.46 24.51
C LEU A 5 36.61 -5.72 24.51
N LEU A 6 37.20 -6.05 25.67
CA LEU A 6 38.18 -7.14 25.82
C LEU A 6 37.53 -8.51 26.01
N THR A 7 36.28 -8.53 26.51
CA THR A 7 35.50 -9.75 26.78
C THR A 7 34.56 -10.18 25.64
N GLY A 8 34.71 -9.60 24.45
CA GLY A 8 33.98 -9.99 23.25
C GLY A 8 34.29 -11.43 22.82
N PRO A 9 33.48 -12.03 21.93
CA PRO A 9 33.73 -13.38 21.40
C PRO A 9 35.13 -13.53 20.78
N ASP A 10 35.61 -12.48 20.12
CA ASP A 10 36.94 -12.39 19.50
C ASP A 10 37.91 -11.51 20.31
N GLY A 11 37.56 -11.19 21.56
CA GLY A 11 38.38 -10.36 22.43
C GLY A 11 39.54 -11.13 23.07
N PRO A 12 40.58 -10.44 23.60
CA PRO A 12 41.72 -11.08 24.28
C PRO A 12 41.35 -11.84 25.57
N HIS A 13 40.17 -11.60 26.15
CA HIS A 13 39.67 -12.27 27.35
C HIS A 13 38.24 -12.79 27.14
N PRO A 14 38.03 -13.74 26.20
CA PRO A 14 36.69 -14.14 25.82
C PRO A 14 36.00 -14.87 26.97
N ILE A 15 34.73 -14.53 27.20
CA ILE A 15 33.87 -15.18 28.21
C ILE A 15 32.65 -15.81 27.53
N LYS A 16 31.98 -16.73 28.24
CA LYS A 16 30.76 -17.40 27.77
C LYS A 16 29.59 -16.41 27.64
N ASP A 17 28.64 -16.71 26.76
CA ASP A 17 27.51 -15.83 26.45
C ASP A 17 26.69 -15.43 27.69
N ASP A 18 26.49 -16.36 28.65
CA ASP A 18 25.77 -16.08 29.89
C ASP A 18 26.47 -15.02 30.75
N LEU A 19 27.81 -15.06 30.82
CA LEU A 19 28.62 -14.08 31.55
C LEU A 19 28.63 -12.71 30.87
N ARG A 20 28.48 -12.64 29.53
CA ARG A 20 28.39 -11.36 28.80
C ARG A 20 27.11 -10.58 29.10
N GLN A 21 26.09 -11.23 29.66
CA GLN A 21 24.86 -10.54 30.07
C GLN A 21 25.06 -9.73 31.37
N VAL A 22 26.06 -10.10 32.17
CA VAL A 22 26.24 -9.59 33.53
C VAL A 22 27.60 -8.92 33.75
N LEU A 23 28.56 -9.06 32.82
CA LEU A 23 29.85 -8.37 32.87
C LEU A 23 30.43 -7.97 31.50
N ALA A 24 31.19 -6.87 31.48
CA ALA A 24 32.01 -6.45 30.34
C ALA A 24 33.32 -5.82 30.80
N LEU A 25 34.46 -6.26 30.24
CA LEU A 25 35.76 -5.62 30.42
C LEU A 25 36.10 -4.78 29.20
N THR A 26 36.52 -3.55 29.43
CA THR A 26 36.88 -2.59 28.38
C THR A 26 38.38 -2.26 28.40
N ALA A 27 38.92 -1.82 27.26
CA ALA A 27 40.35 -1.61 27.06
C ALA A 27 40.95 -0.47 27.90
N ASP A 28 40.12 0.42 28.46
CA ASP A 28 40.54 1.44 29.43
C ASP A 28 40.60 0.93 30.87
N GLY A 29 40.45 -0.40 31.07
CA GLY A 29 40.58 -1.04 32.38
C GLY A 29 39.29 -1.03 33.20
N LYS A 30 38.13 -0.72 32.63
CA LYS A 30 36.87 -0.75 33.38
C LYS A 30 36.16 -2.08 33.24
N LEU A 31 35.85 -2.70 34.37
CA LEU A 31 35.08 -3.94 34.49
C LEU A 31 33.67 -3.60 34.96
N TYR A 32 32.74 -3.54 34.01
CA TYR A 32 31.33 -3.29 34.28
C TYR A 32 30.66 -4.57 34.75
N ILE A 33 29.98 -4.55 35.90
CA ILE A 33 29.30 -5.71 36.49
C ILE A 33 27.90 -5.34 36.95
N SER A 34 26.93 -6.21 36.71
CA SER A 34 25.59 -6.10 37.28
C SER A 34 25.65 -6.19 38.81
N PRO A 35 25.11 -5.21 39.56
CA PRO A 35 25.21 -5.20 41.02
C PRO A 35 24.65 -6.46 41.70
N GLN A 36 23.69 -7.14 41.06
CA GLN A 36 23.11 -8.39 41.55
C GLN A 36 24.04 -9.61 41.38
N HIS A 37 25.07 -9.50 40.54
CA HIS A 37 25.94 -10.61 40.11
C HIS A 37 27.41 -10.42 40.52
N VAL A 38 27.73 -9.39 41.31
CA VAL A 38 29.10 -9.15 41.80
C VAL A 38 29.64 -10.32 42.63
N ARG A 39 28.76 -11.03 43.34
CA ARG A 39 29.10 -12.24 44.14
C ARG A 39 28.81 -13.55 43.41
N ASP A 40 28.51 -13.51 42.12
CA ASP A 40 28.32 -14.73 41.34
C ASP A 40 29.65 -15.51 41.24
N PRO A 41 29.66 -16.84 41.48
CA PRO A 41 30.89 -17.63 41.46
C PRO A 41 31.70 -17.53 40.16
N TYR A 42 31.02 -17.37 39.01
CA TYR A 42 31.69 -17.27 37.71
C TYR A 42 32.25 -15.86 37.48
N VAL A 43 31.58 -14.83 37.97
CA VAL A 43 32.08 -13.44 37.93
C VAL A 43 33.32 -13.30 38.83
N MET A 44 33.27 -13.82 40.05
CA MET A 44 34.41 -13.82 40.98
C MET A 44 35.59 -14.61 40.40
N SER A 45 35.33 -15.79 39.83
CA SER A 45 36.37 -16.59 39.17
C SER A 45 37.03 -15.84 38.01
N PHE A 46 36.27 -15.03 37.27
CA PHE A 46 36.84 -14.21 36.19
C PHE A 46 37.68 -13.04 36.74
N MET A 47 37.25 -12.39 37.82
CA MET A 47 38.06 -11.35 38.49
C MET A 47 39.39 -11.91 39.00
N ASP A 48 39.38 -13.06 39.67
CA ASP A 48 40.60 -13.73 40.14
C ASP A 48 41.55 -14.08 38.97
N GLN A 49 41.01 -14.45 37.81
CA GLN A 49 41.82 -14.71 36.61
C GLN A 49 42.48 -13.45 36.06
N LEU A 50 41.82 -12.29 36.16
CA LEU A 50 42.40 -11.01 35.74
C LEU A 50 43.53 -10.59 36.70
N ASP A 51 43.32 -10.74 38.01
CA ASP A 51 44.32 -10.45 39.04
C ASP A 51 45.57 -11.35 38.89
N HIS A 52 45.38 -12.65 38.66
CA HIS A 52 46.50 -13.57 38.44
C HIS A 52 47.30 -13.27 37.16
N LYS A 53 46.64 -12.68 36.16
CA LYS A 53 47.28 -12.20 34.93
C LYS A 53 47.91 -10.80 35.06
N GLY A 54 47.78 -10.16 36.22
CA GLY A 54 48.30 -8.81 36.47
C GLY A 54 47.59 -7.72 35.66
N ILE A 55 46.33 -7.93 35.29
CA ILE A 55 45.53 -6.95 34.55
C ILE A 55 44.88 -6.01 35.56
N ASN A 56 45.25 -4.74 35.56
CA ASN A 56 44.60 -3.74 36.41
C ASN A 56 43.20 -3.43 35.87
N PHE A 57 42.19 -3.53 36.73
CA PHE A 57 40.82 -3.14 36.41
C PHE A 57 40.13 -2.38 37.56
N GLU A 58 39.19 -1.51 37.20
CA GLU A 58 38.28 -0.83 38.12
C GLU A 58 36.87 -1.40 37.97
N VAL A 59 36.27 -1.86 39.07
CA VAL A 59 34.90 -2.41 39.05
C VAL A 59 33.88 -1.28 39.03
N ILE A 60 33.05 -1.26 37.99
CA ILE A 60 31.97 -0.30 37.83
C ILE A 60 30.63 -1.02 37.90
N SER A 61 29.75 -0.55 38.78
CA SER A 61 28.36 -1.03 38.82
C SER A 61 27.60 -0.52 37.59
N ALA A 62 27.05 -1.43 36.80
CA ALA A 62 26.24 -1.10 35.63
C ALA A 62 25.06 -2.06 35.49
N SER A 63 23.93 -1.57 35.00
CA SER A 63 22.78 -2.41 34.68
C SER A 63 23.09 -3.38 33.54
N MET A 64 22.37 -4.49 33.47
CA MET A 64 22.50 -5.46 32.36
C MET A 64 22.21 -4.82 30.99
N THR A 65 21.36 -3.78 30.96
CA THR A 65 21.07 -3.01 29.75
C THR A 65 22.28 -2.20 29.28
N GLU A 66 22.99 -1.54 30.20
CA GLU A 66 24.23 -0.80 29.89
C GLU A 66 25.35 -1.74 29.44
N ILE A 67 25.49 -2.89 30.09
CA ILE A 67 26.47 -3.93 29.72
C ILE A 67 26.19 -4.44 28.30
N LYS A 68 24.92 -4.70 27.97
CA LYS A 68 24.51 -5.12 26.62
C LYS A 68 24.79 -4.04 25.57
N ALA A 69 24.58 -2.77 25.90
CA ALA A 69 24.89 -1.64 25.02
C ALA A 69 26.40 -1.56 24.70
N LEU A 70 27.27 -1.87 25.66
CA LEU A 70 28.73 -1.90 25.44
C LEU A 70 29.14 -2.97 24.40
N TYR A 71 28.58 -4.19 24.49
CA TYR A 71 28.82 -5.24 23.49
C TYR A 71 28.25 -4.87 22.12
N GLN A 72 27.10 -4.19 22.07
CA GLN A 72 26.51 -3.73 20.81
C GLN A 72 27.35 -2.63 20.15
N ALA A 73 27.87 -1.68 20.95
CA ALA A 73 28.76 -0.61 20.48
C ALA A 73 30.13 -1.14 20.02
N SER A 74 30.63 -2.25 20.59
CA SER A 74 31.87 -2.89 20.13
C SER A 74 31.67 -3.76 18.87
N ALA A 75 30.45 -4.31 18.67
CA ALA A 75 30.12 -5.13 17.51
C ALA A 75 29.99 -4.32 16.20
N SER A 76 29.90 -2.99 16.27
CA SER A 76 29.78 -2.10 15.11
C SER A 76 31.09 -1.79 14.38
N THR A 77 32.25 -2.24 14.85
CA THR A 77 33.54 -1.62 14.48
C THR A 77 34.40 -2.32 13.41
N GLY A 78 33.88 -3.22 12.56
CA GLY A 78 34.70 -3.67 11.40
C GLY A 78 34.05 -4.61 10.39
N VAL A 79 33.58 -5.79 10.83
CA VAL A 79 33.06 -6.82 9.90
C VAL A 79 31.56 -6.65 9.65
N LYS A 80 30.79 -6.32 10.69
CA LYS A 80 29.34 -6.04 10.56
C LYS A 80 29.05 -4.82 9.68
N SER A 81 29.84 -3.75 9.76
CA SER A 81 29.58 -2.54 8.96
C SER A 81 29.82 -2.78 7.46
N LEU A 82 30.81 -3.61 7.09
CA LEU A 82 31.06 -4.00 5.69
C LEU A 82 29.93 -4.87 5.13
N VAL A 83 29.51 -5.90 5.89
CA VAL A 83 28.40 -6.79 5.48
C VAL A 83 27.08 -6.01 5.40
N GLU A 84 26.82 -5.14 6.38
CA GLU A 84 25.63 -4.29 6.38
C GLU A 84 25.62 -3.32 5.19
N THR A 85 26.76 -2.71 4.87
CA THR A 85 26.91 -1.86 3.67
C THR A 85 26.70 -2.67 2.37
N GLN A 86 27.20 -3.92 2.33
CA GLN A 86 26.97 -4.81 1.19
C GLN A 86 25.49 -5.18 1.02
N ARG A 87 24.79 -5.49 2.12
CA ARG A 87 23.35 -5.79 2.09
C ARG A 87 22.53 -4.57 1.70
N GLN A 88 22.87 -3.39 2.19
CA GLN A 88 22.26 -2.14 1.74
C GLN A 88 22.42 -1.95 0.22
N ALA A 89 23.61 -2.18 -0.32
CA ALA A 89 23.85 -2.08 -1.76
C ALA A 89 22.98 -3.07 -2.56
N GLN A 90 22.86 -4.32 -2.09
CA GLN A 90 21.99 -5.32 -2.73
C GLN A 90 20.50 -4.96 -2.63
N VAL A 91 20.07 -4.38 -1.51
CA VAL A 91 18.70 -3.88 -1.35
C VAL A 91 18.43 -2.74 -2.32
N VAL A 92 19.34 -1.78 -2.43
CA VAL A 92 19.25 -0.69 -3.42
C VAL A 92 19.24 -1.24 -4.85
N GLU A 93 20.03 -2.26 -5.15
CA GLU A 93 20.07 -2.90 -6.47
C GLU A 93 18.72 -3.48 -6.88
N PHE A 94 18.10 -4.32 -6.03
CA PHE A 94 16.80 -4.89 -6.34
C PHE A 94 15.67 -3.85 -6.25
N MET A 95 15.79 -2.81 -5.41
CA MET A 95 14.89 -1.66 -5.44
C MET A 95 14.95 -0.93 -6.78
N GLY A 96 16.15 -0.71 -7.31
CA GLY A 96 16.35 -0.08 -8.62
C GLY A 96 15.85 -0.95 -9.77
N ASP A 97 16.03 -2.27 -9.70
CA ASP A 97 15.45 -3.21 -10.67
C ASP A 97 13.92 -3.22 -10.61
N ALA A 98 13.33 -3.26 -9.41
CA ALA A 98 11.90 -3.14 -9.20
C ALA A 98 11.34 -1.82 -9.76
N HIS A 99 12.00 -0.69 -9.47
CA HIS A 99 11.64 0.63 -10.00
C HIS A 99 11.69 0.64 -11.53
N ARG A 100 12.79 0.18 -12.14
CA ARG A 100 12.92 0.12 -13.61
C ARG A 100 11.77 -0.67 -14.21
N ARG A 101 11.40 -1.81 -13.62
CA ARG A 101 10.31 -2.69 -14.08
C ARG A 101 8.90 -2.15 -13.77
N GLY A 102 8.76 -1.04 -13.04
CA GLY A 102 7.48 -0.45 -12.68
C GLY A 102 6.71 -1.25 -11.61
N ALA A 103 7.44 -1.90 -10.70
CA ALA A 103 6.83 -2.68 -9.61
C ALA A 103 6.20 -1.77 -8.56
N SER A 104 4.97 -2.06 -8.13
CA SER A 104 4.34 -1.31 -7.03
C SER A 104 4.86 -1.74 -5.66
N ASP A 105 5.17 -3.02 -5.51
CA ASP A 105 5.58 -3.62 -4.23
C ASP A 105 6.68 -4.68 -4.46
N ILE A 106 7.62 -4.75 -3.52
CA ILE A 106 8.64 -5.80 -3.42
C ILE A 106 8.28 -6.66 -2.21
N HIS A 107 8.10 -7.95 -2.43
CA HIS A 107 7.80 -8.93 -1.39
C HIS A 107 9.03 -9.78 -1.11
N ILE A 108 9.54 -9.74 0.11
CA ILE A 108 10.60 -10.60 0.61
C ILE A 108 9.95 -11.63 1.53
N VAL A 109 9.80 -12.86 1.02
CA VAL A 109 9.18 -13.97 1.73
C VAL A 109 10.28 -14.92 2.20
N VAL A 110 10.62 -14.86 3.49
CA VAL A 110 11.61 -15.74 4.08
C VAL A 110 10.92 -17.02 4.56
N SER A 111 11.32 -18.17 4.02
CA SER A 111 10.93 -19.50 4.51
C SER A 111 12.12 -20.18 5.21
N HIS A 112 11.95 -21.46 5.60
CA HIS A 112 12.99 -22.22 6.31
C HIS A 112 14.35 -22.23 5.59
N ASP A 113 14.39 -22.63 4.31
CA ASP A 113 15.64 -22.78 3.55
C ASP A 113 15.83 -21.71 2.47
N VAL A 114 14.72 -21.18 1.93
CA VAL A 114 14.72 -20.29 0.75
C VAL A 114 13.97 -19.02 1.05
N THR A 115 14.56 -17.89 0.65
CA THR A 115 13.90 -16.59 0.55
C THR A 115 13.45 -16.38 -0.89
N ARG A 116 12.17 -16.06 -1.09
CA ARG A 116 11.62 -15.71 -2.40
C ARG A 116 11.38 -14.20 -2.46
N ILE A 117 12.01 -13.54 -3.43
CA ILE A 117 11.79 -12.13 -3.72
C ILE A 117 10.85 -12.03 -4.92
N LYS A 118 9.70 -11.39 -4.70
CA LYS A 118 8.67 -11.20 -5.73
C LYS A 118 8.39 -9.73 -5.94
N TYR A 119 8.15 -9.34 -7.18
CA TYR A 119 7.66 -7.99 -7.51
C TYR A 119 6.19 -8.05 -7.86
N ARG A 120 5.44 -7.03 -7.45
CA ARG A 120 4.09 -6.80 -7.96
C ARG A 120 4.16 -5.93 -9.22
N LEU A 121 4.10 -6.58 -10.38
CA LEU A 121 4.11 -5.94 -11.69
C LEU A 121 2.68 -5.91 -12.23
N PHE A 122 2.16 -4.72 -12.52
CA PHE A 122 0.81 -4.52 -13.04
C PHE A 122 -0.31 -5.23 -12.24
N GLY A 123 -0.12 -5.39 -10.92
CA GLY A 123 -1.07 -6.06 -10.03
C GLY A 123 -0.80 -7.54 -9.78
N VAL A 124 0.05 -8.18 -10.59
CA VAL A 124 0.38 -9.61 -10.50
C VAL A 124 1.73 -9.81 -9.79
N LEU A 125 1.81 -10.81 -8.90
CA LEU A 125 3.07 -11.17 -8.26
C LEU A 125 3.89 -12.07 -9.17
N GLN A 126 5.13 -11.66 -9.42
CA GLN A 126 6.11 -12.45 -10.15
C GLN A 126 7.35 -12.66 -9.31
N GLU A 127 7.79 -13.91 -9.20
CA GLU A 127 9.06 -14.22 -8.56
C GLU A 127 10.22 -13.84 -9.48
N VAL A 128 11.15 -13.05 -8.95
CA VAL A 128 12.28 -12.50 -9.73
C VAL A 128 13.62 -13.02 -9.27
N ARG A 129 13.72 -13.48 -8.02
CA ARG A 129 14.96 -13.93 -7.40
C ARG A 129 14.67 -14.85 -6.22
N GLN A 130 15.54 -15.84 -6.05
CA GLN A 130 15.61 -16.68 -4.86
C GLN A 130 16.96 -16.46 -4.16
N GLU A 131 16.95 -16.55 -2.84
CA GLU A 131 18.12 -16.43 -1.99
C GLU A 131 18.07 -17.45 -0.86
N LYS A 132 19.20 -17.65 -0.16
CA LYS A 132 19.20 -18.44 1.07
C LYS A 132 18.40 -17.73 2.18
N SER A 133 17.90 -18.49 3.15
CA SER A 133 17.05 -17.93 4.23
C SER A 133 17.80 -16.97 5.16
N ASP A 134 19.09 -17.24 5.44
CA ASP A 134 19.99 -16.34 6.19
C ASP A 134 20.16 -14.99 5.48
N VAL A 135 20.43 -15.02 4.17
CA VAL A 135 20.54 -13.84 3.32
C VAL A 135 19.25 -13.00 3.35
N GLY A 136 18.08 -13.65 3.26
CA GLY A 136 16.81 -12.95 3.33
C GLY A 136 16.56 -12.29 4.69
N ARG A 137 16.94 -12.95 5.79
CA ARG A 137 16.87 -12.36 7.14
C ARG A 137 17.78 -11.14 7.26
N GLU A 138 18.96 -11.21 6.66
CA GLU A 138 19.91 -10.09 6.61
C GLU A 138 19.37 -8.92 5.78
N PHE A 139 18.68 -9.17 4.66
CA PHE A 139 17.99 -8.10 3.92
C PHE A 139 16.94 -7.40 4.77
N CYS A 140 16.09 -8.17 5.46
CA CYS A 140 15.07 -7.59 6.33
C CYS A 140 15.70 -6.75 7.45
N ALA A 141 16.76 -7.26 8.08
CA ALA A 141 17.47 -6.55 9.14
C ALA A 141 18.12 -5.26 8.63
N ALA A 142 18.87 -5.31 7.52
CA ALA A 142 19.53 -4.13 6.94
C ALA A 142 18.50 -3.07 6.53
N LEU A 143 17.43 -3.50 5.86
CA LEU A 143 16.39 -2.59 5.40
C LEU A 143 15.70 -1.86 6.56
N TYR A 144 15.29 -2.59 7.60
CA TYR A 144 14.55 -1.98 8.71
C TYR A 144 15.46 -1.21 9.68
N ASN A 145 16.65 -1.74 10.02
CA ASN A 145 17.51 -1.14 11.05
C ASN A 145 18.32 0.06 10.56
N SER A 146 18.77 0.05 9.30
CA SER A 146 19.74 1.04 8.83
C SER A 146 19.34 1.79 7.56
N MET A 147 18.29 1.35 6.86
CA MET A 147 17.77 2.08 5.69
C MET A 147 16.50 2.89 5.99
N CYS A 148 15.87 2.73 7.15
CA CYS A 148 14.65 3.45 7.52
C CYS A 148 14.91 4.67 8.40
N ASP A 149 14.12 5.74 8.24
CA ASP A 149 14.19 6.99 9.01
C ASP A 149 13.02 7.20 9.99
N VAL A 150 11.94 6.43 9.82
CA VAL A 150 10.83 6.31 10.75
C VAL A 150 10.61 4.83 10.98
N SER A 151 10.94 4.33 12.16
CA SER A 151 10.79 2.93 12.55
C SER A 151 10.69 2.81 14.07
N GLY A 152 10.24 1.64 14.56
CA GLY A 152 10.54 1.25 15.95
C GLY A 152 12.04 1.03 16.17
N ASP A 153 12.44 0.82 17.43
CA ASP A 153 13.84 0.81 17.86
C ASP A 153 14.75 -0.16 17.08
N TYR A 154 14.24 -1.34 16.72
CA TYR A 154 14.96 -2.33 15.92
C TYR A 154 14.01 -3.36 15.28
N TYR A 155 14.52 -4.07 14.27
CA TYR A 155 13.82 -5.13 13.56
C TYR A 155 13.63 -6.37 14.43
N GLN A 156 12.39 -6.83 14.49
CA GLN A 156 11.94 -7.98 15.26
C GLN A 156 11.08 -8.88 14.35
N PRO A 157 11.60 -10.03 13.89
CA PRO A 157 10.91 -10.88 12.91
C PRO A 157 9.60 -11.52 13.43
N HIS A 158 9.34 -11.45 14.74
CA HIS A 158 8.21 -12.10 15.41
C HIS A 158 7.02 -11.18 15.69
N ILE A 159 7.13 -9.88 15.36
CA ILE A 159 6.04 -8.92 15.52
C ILE A 159 5.78 -8.17 14.21
N ALA A 160 4.59 -7.59 14.08
CA ALA A 160 4.29 -6.70 12.96
C ALA A 160 4.93 -5.34 13.20
N GLN A 161 5.57 -4.78 12.18
CA GLN A 161 6.23 -3.49 12.25
C GLN A 161 6.06 -2.71 10.94
N ASP A 162 5.98 -1.39 11.05
CA ASP A 162 5.93 -0.47 9.93
C ASP A 162 7.14 0.46 9.98
N ALA A 163 7.69 0.78 8.82
CA ALA A 163 8.80 1.70 8.70
C ALA A 163 8.76 2.49 7.38
N ARG A 164 9.44 3.63 7.34
CA ARG A 164 9.67 4.43 6.13
C ARG A 164 11.14 4.38 5.75
N VAL A 165 11.40 4.06 4.49
CA VAL A 165 12.76 4.06 3.93
C VAL A 165 13.24 5.51 3.80
N SER A 166 14.46 5.78 4.28
CA SER A 166 15.07 7.11 4.25
C SER A 166 15.21 7.62 2.82
N ARG A 167 14.94 8.92 2.64
CA ARG A 167 15.11 9.65 1.37
C ARG A 167 16.47 9.41 0.70
N LYS A 168 17.54 9.26 1.49
CA LYS A 168 18.90 8.95 1.00
C LYS A 168 18.94 7.74 0.05
N PHE A 169 18.13 6.71 0.31
CA PHE A 169 18.14 5.48 -0.49
C PHE A 169 17.15 5.50 -1.65
N VAL A 170 16.06 6.26 -1.54
CA VAL A 170 14.97 6.30 -2.54
C VAL A 170 15.15 7.41 -3.57
N ASP A 171 15.68 8.58 -3.19
CA ASP A 171 15.83 9.74 -4.08
C ASP A 171 16.78 9.42 -5.24
N GLN A 172 17.87 8.69 -4.97
CA GLN A 172 18.82 8.23 -5.99
C GLN A 172 18.19 7.28 -7.03
N LEU A 173 17.03 6.69 -6.73
CA LEU A 173 16.29 5.81 -7.62
C LEU A 173 15.16 6.55 -8.35
N GLY A 174 14.95 7.85 -8.10
CA GLY A 174 13.81 8.60 -8.65
C GLY A 174 12.46 8.20 -8.04
N LEU A 175 12.46 7.61 -6.84
CA LEU A 175 11.24 7.28 -6.10
C LEU A 175 10.87 8.45 -5.19
N TYR A 176 9.57 8.74 -5.08
CA TYR A 176 9.04 9.72 -4.13
C TYR A 176 9.19 9.24 -2.67
N GLY A 177 9.16 7.92 -2.48
CA GLY A 177 9.35 7.30 -1.16
C GLY A 177 9.26 5.78 -1.23
N ALA A 178 9.50 5.13 -0.10
CA ALA A 178 9.17 3.72 0.08
C ALA A 178 8.75 3.43 1.52
N ARG A 179 7.80 2.52 1.69
CA ARG A 179 7.29 2.08 3.00
C ARG A 179 7.49 0.59 3.17
N VAL A 180 7.86 0.17 4.37
CA VAL A 180 8.09 -1.21 4.74
C VAL A 180 7.02 -1.62 5.75
N ALA A 181 6.41 -2.77 5.53
CA ALA A 181 5.53 -3.42 6.50
C ALA A 181 5.98 -4.88 6.69
N THR A 182 5.99 -5.36 7.93
CA THR A 182 6.42 -6.71 8.28
C THR A 182 5.33 -7.51 8.98
N ARG A 183 5.36 -8.83 8.79
CA ARG A 183 4.46 -9.77 9.48
C ARG A 183 5.19 -11.09 9.73
N PRO A 184 5.13 -11.67 10.95
CA PRO A 184 5.59 -13.03 11.17
C PRO A 184 4.71 -14.03 10.39
N LEU A 185 5.33 -14.96 9.68
CA LEU A 185 4.71 -16.18 9.17
C LEU A 185 5.18 -17.37 9.99
N VAL A 186 4.59 -18.55 9.74
CA VAL A 186 4.98 -19.81 10.40
C VAL A 186 6.46 -20.13 10.17
N ASP A 187 6.94 -20.00 8.94
CA ASP A 187 8.28 -20.45 8.53
C ASP A 187 9.33 -19.31 8.47
N GLY A 188 8.97 -18.09 8.88
CA GLY A 188 9.84 -16.91 8.80
C GLY A 188 9.08 -15.60 8.61
N PRO A 189 9.77 -14.46 8.53
CA PRO A 189 9.13 -13.17 8.32
C PRO A 189 8.71 -12.93 6.87
N LEU A 190 7.58 -12.26 6.70
CA LEU A 190 7.21 -11.53 5.49
C LEU A 190 7.59 -10.06 5.66
N MET A 191 8.32 -9.52 4.69
CA MET A 191 8.55 -8.08 4.57
C MET A 191 8.09 -7.60 3.20
N VAL A 192 7.24 -6.58 3.19
CA VAL A 192 6.73 -5.95 1.96
C VAL A 192 7.21 -4.51 1.93
N MET A 193 7.88 -4.13 0.84
CA MET A 193 8.25 -2.75 0.55
C MET A 193 7.36 -2.20 -0.55
N ARG A 194 6.55 -1.20 -0.25
CA ARG A 194 5.78 -0.44 -1.25
C ARG A 194 6.63 0.71 -1.78
N LEU A 195 6.79 0.74 -3.10
CA LEU A 195 7.49 1.82 -3.80
C LEU A 195 6.49 2.94 -4.14
N LEU A 196 6.79 4.17 -3.72
CA LEU A 196 6.00 5.35 -4.03
C LEU A 196 6.70 6.11 -5.16
N TYR A 197 5.97 6.32 -6.25
CA TYR A 197 6.47 6.98 -7.44
C TYR A 197 6.02 8.44 -7.45
N ASP A 198 6.86 9.33 -7.96
CA ASP A 198 6.41 10.65 -8.40
C ASP A 198 5.74 10.48 -9.78
N ASP A 199 4.54 9.89 -9.77
CA ASP A 199 3.86 9.48 -10.99
C ASP A 199 3.22 10.68 -11.70
N THR A 200 4.00 11.28 -12.60
CA THR A 200 3.53 12.30 -13.52
C THR A 200 3.01 11.74 -14.85
N SER A 201 2.96 10.41 -15.03
CA SER A 201 2.73 9.79 -16.34
C SER A 201 1.29 9.90 -16.84
N LYS A 202 0.32 9.86 -15.93
CA LYS A 202 -1.12 9.99 -16.22
C LYS A 202 -1.68 11.17 -15.45
N GLN A 203 -2.17 12.16 -16.18
CA GLN A 203 -2.67 13.43 -15.65
C GLN A 203 -4.14 13.68 -15.98
N SER A 204 -4.77 12.83 -16.80
CA SER A 204 -6.18 12.95 -17.16
C SER A 204 -6.98 11.66 -16.94
N PHE A 205 -8.29 11.80 -16.77
CA PHE A 205 -9.20 10.63 -16.69
C PHE A 205 -9.14 9.74 -17.92
N ALA A 206 -8.93 10.31 -19.11
CA ALA A 206 -8.79 9.56 -20.35
C ALA A 206 -7.54 8.65 -20.32
N GLU A 207 -6.40 9.17 -19.85
CA GLU A 207 -5.16 8.38 -19.72
C GLU A 207 -5.26 7.29 -18.64
N LEU A 208 -6.03 7.53 -17.57
CA LEU A 208 -6.38 6.51 -16.59
C LEU A 208 -7.28 5.41 -17.20
N GLY A 209 -7.97 5.72 -18.29
CA GLY A 209 -8.85 4.82 -19.02
C GLY A 209 -10.32 4.93 -18.63
N PHE A 210 -10.76 6.07 -18.09
CA PHE A 210 -12.19 6.32 -17.92
C PHE A 210 -12.86 6.62 -19.27
N LEU A 211 -14.12 6.21 -19.40
CA LEU A 211 -14.95 6.53 -20.56
C LEU A 211 -15.29 8.03 -20.59
N PRO A 212 -15.63 8.59 -21.78
CA PRO A 212 -16.07 9.98 -21.88
C PRO A 212 -17.24 10.33 -20.94
N GLN A 213 -18.24 9.45 -20.82
CA GLN A 213 -19.37 9.63 -19.90
C GLN A 213 -18.93 9.65 -18.43
N GLN A 214 -17.98 8.78 -18.05
CA GLN A 214 -17.44 8.74 -16.70
C GLN A 214 -16.64 10.01 -16.37
N THR A 215 -15.88 10.51 -17.34
CA THR A 215 -15.16 11.78 -17.25
C THR A 215 -16.13 12.97 -17.06
N GLU A 216 -17.25 12.96 -17.78
CA GLU A 216 -18.31 13.96 -17.59
C GLU A 216 -18.92 13.88 -16.19
N HIS A 217 -19.09 12.69 -15.63
CA HIS A 217 -19.55 12.57 -14.24
C HIS A 217 -18.56 13.20 -13.25
N PHE A 218 -17.25 13.00 -13.40
CA PHE A 218 -16.26 13.67 -12.55
C PHE A 218 -16.32 15.19 -12.69
N ARG A 219 -16.43 15.71 -13.92
CA ARG A 219 -16.62 17.15 -14.18
C ARG A 219 -17.87 17.68 -13.50
N ARG A 220 -18.98 16.96 -13.60
CA ARG A 220 -20.24 17.30 -12.93
C ARG A 220 -20.06 17.33 -11.41
N LEU A 221 -19.42 16.33 -10.82
CA LEU A 221 -19.18 16.28 -9.38
C LEU A 221 -18.30 17.43 -8.91
N ARG A 222 -17.21 17.76 -9.62
CA ARG A 222 -16.34 18.91 -9.35
C ARG A 222 -17.08 20.24 -9.36
N SER A 223 -18.06 20.39 -10.24
CA SER A 223 -18.86 21.63 -10.36
C SER A 223 -19.78 21.89 -9.16
N LEU A 224 -20.01 20.91 -8.29
CA LEU A 224 -20.86 21.07 -7.11
C LEU A 224 -20.11 21.83 -6.01
N PRO A 225 -20.75 22.81 -5.34
CA PRO A 225 -20.09 23.55 -4.25
C PRO A 225 -19.99 22.73 -2.96
N TYR A 226 -20.84 21.72 -2.79
CA TYR A 226 -20.94 20.89 -1.59
C TYR A 226 -21.09 19.40 -1.92
N GLY A 227 -21.09 18.57 -0.88
CA GLY A 227 -21.41 17.15 -0.96
C GLY A 227 -20.17 16.26 -0.88
N LEU A 228 -20.40 15.02 -0.46
CA LEU A 228 -19.42 13.96 -0.31
C LEU A 228 -19.38 13.09 -1.56
N ASN A 229 -18.18 13.00 -2.13
CA ASN A 229 -17.86 12.17 -3.28
C ASN A 229 -16.89 11.07 -2.85
N LEU A 230 -17.23 9.82 -3.20
CA LEU A 230 -16.47 8.66 -2.76
C LEU A 230 -15.83 7.96 -3.94
N ILE A 231 -14.51 7.75 -3.88
CA ILE A 231 -13.81 6.84 -4.77
C ILE A 231 -13.55 5.55 -4.03
N THR A 232 -14.10 4.45 -4.52
CA THR A 232 -14.19 3.18 -3.81
C THR A 232 -13.60 2.04 -4.63
N GLY A 233 -13.23 0.97 -3.94
CA GLY A 233 -12.60 -0.19 -4.56
C GLY A 233 -11.61 -0.87 -3.61
N PRO A 234 -11.13 -2.07 -3.96
CA PRO A 234 -10.16 -2.80 -3.17
C PRO A 234 -8.81 -2.07 -3.07
N THR A 235 -7.90 -2.61 -2.26
CA THR A 235 -6.51 -2.13 -2.22
C THR A 235 -5.86 -2.29 -3.60
N GLY A 236 -5.13 -1.26 -4.05
CA GLY A 236 -4.47 -1.29 -5.36
C GLY A 236 -5.38 -1.00 -6.55
N SER A 237 -6.62 -0.55 -6.34
CA SER A 237 -7.54 -0.18 -7.42
C SER A 237 -7.30 1.20 -8.05
N GLY A 238 -6.26 1.93 -7.62
CA GLY A 238 -5.91 3.24 -8.17
C GLY A 238 -6.71 4.43 -7.61
N LYS A 239 -7.38 4.27 -6.46
CA LYS A 239 -8.21 5.32 -5.84
C LYS A 239 -7.45 6.62 -5.62
N SER A 240 -6.28 6.56 -4.96
CA SER A 240 -5.47 7.74 -4.65
C SER A 240 -4.96 8.44 -5.90
N LYS A 241 -4.62 7.69 -6.96
CA LYS A 241 -4.22 8.27 -8.26
C LYS A 241 -5.39 8.96 -8.96
N THR A 242 -6.59 8.40 -8.86
CA THR A 242 -7.80 9.00 -9.42
C THR A 242 -8.21 10.26 -8.64
N LEU A 243 -8.11 10.23 -7.31
CA LEU A 243 -8.24 11.41 -6.45
C LEU A 243 -7.24 12.49 -6.85
N GLN A 244 -5.98 12.10 -7.09
CA GLN A 244 -4.93 13.04 -7.48
C GLN A 244 -5.25 13.75 -8.80
N VAL A 245 -5.59 12.99 -9.84
CA VAL A 245 -6.02 13.56 -11.12
C VAL A 245 -7.24 14.46 -10.94
N ASN A 246 -8.24 14.03 -10.16
CA ASN A 246 -9.44 14.83 -9.91
C ASN A 246 -9.16 16.17 -9.22
N LEU A 247 -8.35 16.18 -8.17
CA LEU A 247 -8.05 17.40 -7.41
C LEU A 247 -7.15 18.35 -8.19
N ASN A 248 -6.20 17.81 -8.97
CA ASN A 248 -5.36 18.63 -9.83
C ASN A 248 -6.17 19.26 -10.97
N GLU A 249 -7.07 18.50 -11.63
CA GLU A 249 -8.00 19.07 -12.61
C GLU A 249 -8.89 20.14 -11.97
N LEU A 250 -9.39 19.94 -10.75
CA LEU A 250 -10.18 20.95 -10.03
C LEU A 250 -9.39 22.24 -9.78
N TYR A 251 -8.14 22.11 -9.33
CA TYR A 251 -7.26 23.25 -9.12
C TYR A 251 -7.05 24.03 -10.42
N ASP A 252 -6.78 23.32 -11.52
CA ASP A 252 -6.53 23.92 -12.83
C ASP A 252 -7.80 24.58 -13.41
N GLU A 253 -8.96 23.93 -13.30
CA GLU A 253 -10.26 24.45 -13.73
C GLU A 253 -10.64 25.77 -13.02
N THR A 254 -10.21 25.92 -11.77
CA THR A 254 -10.50 27.10 -10.94
C THR A 254 -9.38 28.14 -10.98
N GLY A 255 -8.28 27.87 -11.69
CA GLY A 255 -7.11 28.75 -11.69
C GLY A 255 -6.49 28.92 -10.29
N GLY A 256 -6.64 27.91 -9.42
CA GLY A 256 -6.19 27.96 -8.03
C GLY A 256 -7.02 28.85 -7.10
N SER A 257 -8.23 29.27 -7.51
CA SER A 257 -9.08 30.15 -6.70
C SER A 257 -9.82 29.44 -5.57
N ARG A 258 -9.85 28.10 -5.57
CA ARG A 258 -10.46 27.30 -4.50
C ARG A 258 -9.41 26.78 -3.54
N HIS A 259 -9.62 26.94 -2.24
CA HIS A 259 -8.78 26.37 -1.21
C HIS A 259 -9.05 24.86 -1.08
N ILE A 260 -8.12 24.05 -1.60
CA ILE A 260 -8.15 22.59 -1.48
C ILE A 260 -7.23 22.18 -0.32
N LEU A 261 -7.80 21.50 0.68
CA LEU A 261 -7.08 21.01 1.86
C LEU A 261 -7.25 19.49 1.99
N THR A 262 -6.14 18.77 2.23
CA THR A 262 -6.16 17.31 2.35
C THR A 262 -5.67 16.84 3.71
N LEU A 263 -6.26 15.75 4.20
CA LEU A 263 -5.84 15.01 5.37
C LEU A 263 -5.55 13.57 4.97
N GLU A 264 -4.29 13.16 5.06
CA GLU A 264 -3.81 11.89 4.52
C GLU A 264 -2.97 11.10 5.52
N HIS A 265 -3.06 9.77 5.51
CA HIS A 265 -2.24 8.94 6.40
C HIS A 265 -1.52 7.82 5.65
N PRO A 266 -0.29 8.08 5.20
CA PRO A 266 0.30 9.37 4.85
C PRO A 266 0.15 9.72 3.35
N PRO A 267 0.51 10.96 2.93
CA PRO A 267 0.42 11.39 1.54
C PRO A 267 1.07 10.41 0.55
N GLU A 268 0.35 10.07 -0.52
CA GLU A 268 0.78 9.10 -1.54
C GLU A 268 1.34 9.74 -2.81
N TYR A 269 0.72 10.84 -3.26
CA TYR A 269 1.09 11.57 -4.48
C TYR A 269 1.16 13.07 -4.19
N PRO A 270 1.99 13.82 -4.92
CA PRO A 270 1.93 15.27 -4.87
C PRO A 270 0.62 15.79 -5.48
N LEU A 271 0.00 16.73 -4.79
CA LEU A 271 -1.24 17.40 -5.19
C LEU A 271 -1.03 18.91 -5.32
N LYS A 272 -1.77 19.55 -6.22
CA LYS A 272 -1.94 21.00 -6.26
C LYS A 272 -2.93 21.44 -5.15
N ALA A 273 -2.59 21.14 -3.91
CA ALA A 273 -3.42 21.37 -2.73
C ALA A 273 -2.55 21.61 -1.49
N ASN A 274 -3.13 22.17 -0.44
CA ASN A 274 -2.51 22.19 0.88
C ASN A 274 -2.62 20.77 1.46
N GLN A 275 -1.55 19.98 1.31
CA GLN A 275 -1.52 18.60 1.77
C GLN A 275 -1.05 18.49 3.22
N SER A 276 -1.89 17.93 4.09
CA SER A 276 -1.56 17.69 5.49
C SER A 276 -1.52 16.19 5.81
N PRO A 277 -0.38 15.66 6.29
CA PRO A 277 -0.36 14.32 6.86
C PRO A 277 -1.07 14.34 8.24
N ILE A 278 -1.77 13.26 8.57
CA ILE A 278 -2.15 12.98 9.96
C ILE A 278 -0.89 12.53 10.71
N TYR A 279 -0.47 13.31 11.71
CA TYR A 279 0.74 13.02 12.49
C TYR A 279 0.49 12.00 13.61
N ALA A 280 1.57 11.41 14.13
CA ALA A 280 1.50 10.48 15.26
C ALA A 280 0.88 11.17 16.49
N GLY A 281 -0.23 10.63 16.98
CA GLY A 281 -0.97 11.15 18.14
C GLY A 281 -2.19 12.01 17.80
N GLU A 282 -2.40 12.37 16.53
CA GLU A 282 -3.60 13.05 16.06
C GLU A 282 -4.65 12.03 15.59
N THR A 283 -5.90 12.18 16.01
CA THR A 283 -6.99 11.34 15.48
C THR A 283 -7.56 11.94 14.20
N TRP A 284 -8.19 11.13 13.35
CA TRP A 284 -8.92 11.62 12.18
C TRP A 284 -9.99 12.66 12.55
N GLY A 285 -10.68 12.48 13.68
CA GLY A 285 -11.68 13.43 14.15
C GLY A 285 -11.08 14.81 14.47
N ASP A 286 -9.92 14.85 15.13
CA ASP A 286 -9.22 16.08 15.47
C ASP A 286 -8.76 16.82 14.20
N GLY A 287 -8.11 16.10 13.28
CA GLY A 287 -7.64 16.67 12.02
C GLY A 287 -8.78 17.24 11.19
N ILE A 288 -9.91 16.54 11.06
CA ILE A 288 -11.06 17.01 10.29
C ILE A 288 -11.70 18.23 10.95
N THR A 289 -11.84 18.24 12.28
CA THR A 289 -12.38 19.38 13.04
C THR A 289 -11.51 20.63 12.91
N ASN A 290 -10.19 20.44 12.83
CA ASN A 290 -9.27 21.53 12.54
C ASN A 290 -9.41 22.01 11.08
N ALA A 291 -9.42 21.09 10.12
CA ALA A 291 -9.46 21.38 8.69
C ALA A 291 -10.66 22.25 8.29
N VAL A 292 -11.86 21.98 8.83
CA VAL A 292 -13.07 22.80 8.57
C VAL A 292 -12.96 24.24 9.07
N ARG A 293 -11.99 24.58 9.93
CA ARG A 293 -11.75 25.94 10.44
C ARG A 293 -10.68 26.69 9.67
N LEU A 294 -10.06 26.06 8.68
CA LEU A 294 -9.00 26.64 7.86
C LEU A 294 -9.54 27.32 6.59
N ASP A 295 -10.85 27.64 6.57
CA ASP A 295 -11.53 28.23 5.40
C ASP A 295 -11.34 27.41 4.10
N PRO A 296 -11.57 26.07 4.10
CA PRO A 296 -11.44 25.26 2.90
C PRO A 296 -12.67 25.43 1.99
N ASP A 297 -12.48 25.42 0.67
CA ASP A 297 -13.58 25.23 -0.29
C ASP A 297 -13.81 23.75 -0.57
N VAL A 298 -12.71 22.97 -0.55
CA VAL A 298 -12.70 21.53 -0.83
C VAL A 298 -11.86 20.80 0.19
N LEU A 299 -12.44 19.75 0.75
CA LEU A 299 -11.80 18.86 1.70
C LEU A 299 -11.55 17.50 1.04
N MET A 300 -10.36 16.94 1.24
CA MET A 300 -10.09 15.55 0.91
C MET A 300 -9.60 14.78 2.14
N TYR A 301 -10.25 13.65 2.40
CA TYR A 301 -9.87 12.74 3.48
C TYR A 301 -9.35 11.45 2.86
N GLY A 302 -8.15 11.01 3.24
CA GLY A 302 -7.49 9.87 2.62
C GLY A 302 -8.36 8.60 2.56
N GLU A 303 -8.98 8.20 3.68
CA GLU A 303 -9.84 7.01 3.74
C GLU A 303 -10.82 7.08 4.91
N LEU A 304 -12.10 6.75 4.68
CA LEU A 304 -13.10 6.59 5.73
C LEU A 304 -13.05 5.16 6.29
N ARG A 305 -12.35 4.98 7.42
CA ARG A 305 -12.14 3.65 8.02
C ARG A 305 -13.15 3.32 9.12
N ASP A 306 -13.64 4.33 9.81
CA ASP A 306 -14.43 4.21 11.02
C ASP A 306 -15.56 5.25 11.06
N LEU A 307 -16.48 5.07 12.02
CA LEU A 307 -17.63 5.95 12.18
C LEU A 307 -17.22 7.42 12.37
N ALA A 308 -16.15 7.67 13.12
CA ALA A 308 -15.69 9.02 13.41
C ALA A 308 -15.25 9.76 12.14
N SER A 309 -14.41 9.12 11.31
CA SER A 309 -13.99 9.68 10.02
C SER A 309 -15.18 9.86 9.06
N ALA A 310 -16.12 8.91 9.02
CA ALA A 310 -17.31 9.04 8.17
C ALA A 310 -18.25 10.17 8.63
N GLN A 311 -18.56 10.28 9.93
CA GLN A 311 -19.38 11.35 10.48
C GLN A 311 -18.76 12.73 10.23
N ALA A 312 -17.44 12.83 10.36
CA ALA A 312 -16.72 14.05 10.12
C ALA A 312 -16.78 14.45 8.62
N ALA A 313 -16.67 13.49 7.70
CA ALA A 313 -16.86 13.74 6.27
C ALA A 313 -18.27 14.25 5.93
N TYR A 314 -19.33 13.65 6.53
CA TYR A 314 -20.70 14.15 6.37
C TYR A 314 -20.91 15.52 7.02
N THR A 315 -20.24 15.81 8.13
CA THR A 315 -20.28 17.14 8.77
C THR A 315 -19.69 18.21 7.85
N GLY A 316 -18.57 17.90 7.18
CA GLY A 316 -18.00 18.74 6.13
C GLY A 316 -19.00 18.99 4.99
N ALA A 317 -19.64 17.93 4.49
CA ALA A 317 -20.64 18.05 3.42
C ALA A 317 -21.86 18.88 3.83
N MET A 318 -22.39 18.69 5.05
CA MET A 318 -23.53 19.44 5.58
C MET A 318 -23.23 20.92 5.82
N THR A 319 -21.96 21.26 6.09
CA THR A 319 -21.52 22.65 6.31
C THR A 319 -21.22 23.40 5.02
N GLY A 320 -21.57 22.82 3.85
CA GLY A 320 -21.45 23.48 2.55
C GLY A 320 -20.13 23.23 1.84
N HIS A 321 -19.27 22.35 2.35
CA HIS A 321 -17.99 22.02 1.74
C HIS A 321 -18.13 20.86 0.74
N GLN A 322 -17.42 20.95 -0.38
CA GLN A 322 -17.23 19.80 -1.24
C GLN A 322 -16.18 18.87 -0.62
N SER A 323 -16.54 17.61 -0.40
CA SER A 323 -15.67 16.61 0.21
C SER A 323 -15.38 15.46 -0.75
N TRP A 324 -14.13 14.99 -0.75
CA TRP A 324 -13.69 13.80 -1.47
C TRP A 324 -13.06 12.81 -0.50
N SER A 325 -13.36 11.52 -0.64
CA SER A 325 -12.72 10.51 0.18
C SER A 325 -12.67 9.14 -0.48
N THR A 326 -12.00 8.19 0.17
CA THR A 326 -11.99 6.80 -0.27
C THR A 326 -12.67 5.85 0.71
N LEU A 327 -13.20 4.76 0.16
CA LEU A 327 -13.78 3.66 0.92
C LEU A 327 -13.47 2.31 0.25
N HIS A 328 -13.39 1.25 1.04
CA HIS A 328 -13.19 -0.10 0.52
C HIS A 328 -14.53 -0.83 0.35
N THR A 329 -15.08 -0.83 -0.87
CA THR A 329 -16.24 -1.62 -1.25
C THR A 329 -16.07 -2.24 -2.64
N ASN A 330 -16.88 -3.26 -2.93
CA ASN A 330 -16.79 -4.03 -4.18
C ASN A 330 -17.57 -3.40 -5.35
N ASN A 331 -18.58 -2.57 -5.04
CA ASN A 331 -19.36 -1.79 -5.99
C ASN A 331 -19.83 -0.48 -5.33
N ALA A 332 -20.34 0.46 -6.13
CA ALA A 332 -20.73 1.80 -5.73
C ALA A 332 -21.95 1.81 -4.80
N ILE A 333 -22.97 1.00 -5.07
CA ILE A 333 -24.19 0.97 -4.24
C ILE A 333 -23.92 0.33 -2.88
N ALA A 334 -23.02 -0.66 -2.82
CA ALA A 334 -22.56 -1.25 -1.57
C ALA A 334 -21.85 -0.22 -0.66
N SER A 335 -21.33 0.89 -1.19
CA SER A 335 -20.77 1.98 -0.40
C SER A 335 -21.83 2.64 0.49
N ILE A 336 -23.06 2.76 0.01
CA ILE A 336 -24.19 3.30 0.79
C ILE A 336 -24.46 2.39 1.98
N GLN A 337 -24.64 1.08 1.74
CA GLN A 337 -24.87 0.11 2.82
C GLN A 337 -23.70 0.08 3.80
N ARG A 338 -22.45 0.12 3.31
CA ARG A 338 -21.26 0.10 4.17
C ARG A 338 -21.21 1.28 5.14
N LEU A 339 -21.64 2.47 4.73
CA LEU A 339 -21.69 3.66 5.59
C LEU A 339 -22.78 3.52 6.65
N ILE A 340 -23.94 2.95 6.29
CA ILE A 340 -25.02 2.63 7.23
C ILE A 340 -24.53 1.59 8.26
N ASP A 341 -23.90 0.50 7.81
CA ASP A 341 -23.34 -0.55 8.67
C ASP A 341 -22.24 -0.03 9.61
N MET A 342 -21.54 1.03 9.20
CA MET A 342 -20.55 1.72 10.03
C MET A 342 -21.20 2.56 11.14
N GLY A 343 -22.49 2.86 11.02
CA GLY A 343 -23.27 3.64 12.00
C GLY A 343 -23.59 5.06 11.56
N VAL A 344 -23.34 5.43 10.30
CA VAL A 344 -23.79 6.73 9.77
C VAL A 344 -25.30 6.68 9.60
N ALA A 345 -26.00 7.72 10.06
CA ALA A 345 -27.46 7.76 10.00
C ALA A 345 -27.96 7.68 8.55
N ASP A 346 -28.93 6.80 8.31
CA ASP A 346 -29.46 6.48 6.98
C ASP A 346 -29.84 7.73 6.18
N TYR A 347 -30.53 8.69 6.81
CA TYR A 347 -30.99 9.91 6.15
C TYR A 347 -29.84 10.80 5.66
N LEU A 348 -28.64 10.71 6.23
CA LEU A 348 -27.46 11.42 5.75
C LEU A 348 -26.91 10.73 4.50
N VAL A 349 -26.79 9.41 4.55
CA VAL A 349 -26.20 8.62 3.47
C VAL A 349 -27.11 8.60 2.23
N THR A 350 -28.42 8.54 2.44
CA THR A 350 -29.42 8.48 1.37
C THR A 350 -29.91 9.84 0.90
N ASP A 351 -29.36 10.95 1.42
CA ASP A 351 -29.61 12.27 0.84
C ASP A 351 -28.70 12.47 -0.40
N PRO A 352 -29.25 12.60 -1.62
CA PRO A 352 -28.46 12.82 -2.83
C PRO A 352 -27.73 14.17 -2.87
N LEU A 353 -28.10 15.13 -2.00
CA LEU A 353 -27.37 16.40 -1.85
C LEU A 353 -26.13 16.25 -0.96
N LEU A 354 -26.15 15.28 -0.03
CA LEU A 354 -25.01 14.98 0.82
C LEU A 354 -24.10 13.94 0.17
N THR A 355 -24.63 12.80 -0.26
CA THR A 355 -23.86 11.80 -1.02
C THR A 355 -24.06 12.08 -2.50
N THR A 356 -23.19 12.88 -3.12
CA THR A 356 -23.40 13.38 -4.49
C THR A 356 -22.92 12.41 -5.56
N GLY A 357 -21.87 11.65 -5.27
CA GLY A 357 -21.27 10.73 -6.24
C GLY A 357 -20.48 9.60 -5.61
N ILE A 358 -20.58 8.41 -6.22
CA ILE A 358 -19.82 7.24 -5.81
C ILE A 358 -19.19 6.60 -7.04
N VAL A 359 -17.87 6.54 -7.07
CA VAL A 359 -17.11 5.89 -8.14
C VAL A 359 -16.50 4.62 -7.59
N ASN A 360 -16.82 3.46 -8.14
CA ASN A 360 -16.15 2.21 -7.78
C ASN A 360 -15.24 1.76 -8.91
N GLN A 361 -13.98 1.46 -8.61
CA GLN A 361 -12.98 1.10 -9.61
C GLN A 361 -12.12 -0.10 -9.24
N SER A 362 -11.56 -0.73 -10.27
CA SER A 362 -10.45 -1.69 -10.25
C SER A 362 -9.45 -1.32 -11.35
N LEU A 363 -8.23 -1.85 -11.28
CA LEU A 363 -7.25 -1.75 -12.36
C LEU A 363 -7.08 -3.12 -13.03
N VAL A 364 -7.04 -3.13 -14.36
CA VAL A 364 -6.73 -4.33 -15.16
C VAL A 364 -5.48 -4.09 -16.02
N PRO A 365 -4.62 -5.11 -16.23
CA PRO A 365 -3.50 -5.02 -17.15
C PRO A 365 -3.92 -4.67 -18.58
N VAL A 366 -3.09 -3.90 -19.27
CA VAL A 366 -3.22 -3.58 -20.69
C VAL A 366 -2.29 -4.48 -21.49
N LEU A 367 -2.86 -5.18 -22.46
CA LEU A 367 -2.15 -6.08 -23.37
C LEU A 367 -1.05 -5.34 -24.14
N CYS A 368 0.10 -6.01 -24.30
CA CYS A 368 1.15 -5.50 -25.16
C CYS A 368 0.67 -5.51 -26.62
N PRO A 369 0.66 -4.36 -27.32
CA PRO A 369 0.17 -4.30 -28.70
C PRO A 369 1.04 -5.10 -29.68
N ALA A 370 2.31 -5.33 -29.35
CA ALA A 370 3.26 -6.04 -30.21
C ALA A 370 3.19 -7.57 -30.12
N CYS A 371 2.78 -8.13 -28.97
CA CYS A 371 2.79 -9.59 -28.76
C CYS A 371 1.46 -10.19 -28.33
N ARG A 372 0.38 -9.40 -28.20
CA ARG A 372 -0.96 -9.94 -27.94
C ARG A 372 -1.38 -10.90 -29.06
N VAL A 373 -2.12 -11.95 -28.70
CA VAL A 373 -2.55 -12.98 -29.64
C VAL A 373 -4.08 -13.04 -29.73
N PRO A 374 -4.66 -13.25 -30.92
CA PRO A 374 -6.12 -13.29 -31.06
C PRO A 374 -6.70 -14.60 -30.49
N LEU A 375 -7.80 -14.50 -29.73
CA LEU A 375 -8.45 -15.65 -29.09
C LEU A 375 -8.90 -16.71 -30.10
N LYS A 376 -9.37 -16.31 -31.29
CA LYS A 376 -9.84 -17.24 -32.33
C LYS A 376 -8.82 -18.31 -32.70
N ASN A 377 -7.52 -18.02 -32.57
CA ASN A 377 -6.42 -18.93 -32.86
C ASN A 377 -5.90 -19.68 -31.62
N HIS A 378 -6.35 -19.30 -30.41
CA HIS A 378 -5.82 -19.74 -29.12
C HIS A 378 -6.93 -20.21 -28.17
N LYS A 379 -8.04 -20.75 -28.69
CA LYS A 379 -9.20 -21.16 -27.88
C LYS A 379 -8.86 -22.14 -26.75
N HIS A 380 -7.85 -22.98 -26.94
CA HIS A 380 -7.38 -23.95 -25.95
C HIS A 380 -6.70 -23.33 -24.72
N SER A 381 -6.39 -22.03 -24.75
CA SER A 381 -5.67 -21.32 -23.68
C SER A 381 -6.58 -20.67 -22.63
N ILE A 382 -7.90 -20.79 -22.78
CA ILE A 382 -8.90 -20.31 -21.83
C ILE A 382 -9.84 -21.45 -21.41
N SER A 383 -10.50 -21.31 -20.26
CA SER A 383 -11.48 -22.31 -19.80
C SER A 383 -12.72 -22.34 -20.70
N SER A 384 -13.39 -23.50 -20.74
CA SER A 384 -14.67 -23.66 -21.46
C SER A 384 -15.73 -22.67 -20.99
N ASP A 385 -15.77 -22.40 -19.68
CA ASP A 385 -16.77 -21.51 -19.09
C ASP A 385 -16.54 -20.06 -19.49
N LEU A 386 -15.28 -19.61 -19.52
CA LEU A 386 -14.94 -18.27 -20.01
C LEU A 386 -15.26 -18.13 -21.49
N PHE A 387 -14.92 -19.14 -22.31
CA PHE A 387 -15.24 -19.12 -23.73
C PHE A 387 -16.76 -19.04 -23.96
N ALA A 388 -17.56 -19.82 -23.23
CA ALA A 388 -19.02 -19.77 -23.33
C ALA A 388 -19.60 -18.40 -22.98
N ARG A 389 -19.07 -17.72 -21.95
CA ARG A 389 -19.46 -16.33 -21.62
C ARG A 389 -19.12 -15.36 -22.74
N LEU A 390 -17.94 -15.48 -23.34
CA LEU A 390 -17.52 -14.62 -24.47
C LEU A 390 -18.37 -14.85 -25.72
N GLU A 391 -18.78 -16.09 -26.00
CA GLU A 391 -19.71 -16.43 -27.08
C GLU A 391 -21.08 -15.81 -26.84
N GLN A 392 -21.61 -15.89 -25.61
CA GLN A 392 -22.88 -15.30 -25.23
C GLN A 392 -22.88 -13.76 -25.34
N LEU A 393 -21.72 -13.13 -25.13
CA LEU A 393 -21.51 -11.70 -25.34
C LEU A 393 -21.28 -11.32 -26.80
N GLN A 394 -21.08 -12.30 -27.70
CA GLN A 394 -20.82 -12.10 -29.13
C GLN A 394 -19.55 -11.27 -29.42
N ILE A 395 -18.51 -11.40 -28.59
CA ILE A 395 -17.26 -10.61 -28.70
C ILE A 395 -16.02 -11.44 -29.05
N VAL A 396 -16.16 -12.76 -29.27
CA VAL A 396 -15.03 -13.69 -29.47
C VAL A 396 -14.05 -13.23 -30.54
N ASP A 397 -14.54 -12.68 -31.65
CA ASP A 397 -13.69 -12.24 -32.77
C ASP A 397 -12.86 -10.99 -32.48
N GLN A 398 -13.23 -10.22 -31.45
CA GLN A 398 -12.59 -8.98 -31.04
C GLN A 398 -11.56 -9.20 -29.91
N VAL A 399 -11.62 -10.36 -29.26
CA VAL A 399 -10.83 -10.67 -28.06
C VAL A 399 -9.38 -11.00 -28.42
N ASN A 400 -8.47 -10.32 -27.72
CA ASN A 400 -7.05 -10.68 -27.68
C ASN A 400 -6.70 -11.23 -26.29
N LEU A 401 -5.64 -12.03 -26.25
CA LEU A 401 -5.07 -12.63 -25.05
C LEU A 401 -3.62 -12.16 -24.85
N VAL A 402 -3.15 -12.28 -23.62
CA VAL A 402 -1.73 -12.17 -23.26
C VAL A 402 -0.95 -13.19 -24.07
N GLY A 403 0.03 -12.72 -24.86
CA GLY A 403 1.00 -13.57 -25.55
C GLY A 403 2.25 -13.80 -24.70
N ASP A 404 3.23 -14.52 -25.26
CA ASP A 404 4.43 -14.99 -24.55
C ASP A 404 5.37 -13.88 -24.04
N GLY A 405 5.10 -12.64 -24.43
CA GLY A 405 5.93 -11.49 -24.11
C GLY A 405 6.99 -11.21 -25.18
N CYS A 406 7.46 -9.96 -25.21
CA CYS A 406 8.47 -9.49 -26.15
C CYS A 406 9.37 -8.44 -25.50
N SER A 407 10.38 -7.97 -26.22
CA SER A 407 11.29 -6.93 -25.73
C SER A 407 10.57 -5.63 -25.31
N GLN A 408 9.46 -5.25 -25.96
CA GLN A 408 8.72 -4.03 -25.62
C GLN A 408 8.03 -4.12 -24.25
N CYS A 409 7.42 -5.26 -23.93
CA CYS A 409 6.80 -5.51 -22.64
C CYS A 409 7.74 -6.22 -21.65
N ARG A 410 9.03 -6.35 -21.99
CA ARG A 410 10.05 -7.00 -21.16
C ARG A 410 9.65 -8.42 -20.75
N ASN A 411 9.11 -9.16 -21.72
CA ASN A 411 8.61 -10.53 -21.58
C ASN A 411 7.43 -10.69 -20.61
N LEU A 412 6.65 -9.63 -20.36
CA LEU A 412 5.47 -9.69 -19.46
C LEU A 412 4.15 -9.94 -20.20
N GLY A 413 4.09 -9.66 -21.50
CA GLY A 413 2.85 -9.72 -22.28
C GLY A 413 1.88 -8.56 -22.07
N VAL A 414 2.12 -7.71 -21.06
CA VAL A 414 1.35 -6.51 -20.70
C VAL A 414 2.27 -5.30 -20.54
N VAL A 415 1.76 -4.09 -20.77
CA VAL A 415 2.57 -2.85 -20.79
C VAL A 415 2.13 -1.78 -19.80
N ASP A 416 0.89 -1.85 -19.32
CA ASP A 416 0.31 -0.83 -18.43
C ASP A 416 -0.87 -1.40 -17.65
N ARG A 417 -1.56 -0.57 -16.88
CA ARG A 417 -2.88 -0.82 -16.30
C ARG A 417 -3.87 0.26 -16.73
N THR A 418 -5.13 -0.13 -16.85
CA THR A 418 -6.24 0.76 -17.18
C THR A 418 -7.38 0.57 -16.18
N VAL A 419 -8.13 1.64 -15.90
CA VAL A 419 -9.24 1.62 -14.96
C VAL A 419 -10.44 0.91 -15.56
N ILE A 420 -11.05 -0.01 -14.82
CA ILE A 420 -12.45 -0.38 -15.04
C ILE A 420 -13.25 0.16 -13.87
N ALA A 421 -14.33 0.86 -14.16
CA ALA A 421 -15.05 1.64 -13.17
C ALA A 421 -16.54 1.76 -13.48
N GLU A 422 -17.28 2.00 -12.42
CA GLU A 422 -18.63 2.51 -12.42
C GLU A 422 -18.67 3.86 -11.72
N THR A 423 -19.33 4.84 -12.31
CA THR A 423 -19.48 6.20 -11.79
C THR A 423 -20.96 6.48 -11.57
N LEU A 424 -21.39 6.44 -10.31
CA LEU A 424 -22.77 6.62 -9.90
C LEU A 424 -22.98 8.06 -9.44
N LEU A 425 -23.70 8.84 -10.23
CA LEU A 425 -24.31 10.10 -9.77
C LEU A 425 -25.59 9.76 -9.02
N THR A 426 -25.74 10.29 -7.82
CA THR A 426 -26.90 9.99 -6.98
C THR A 426 -28.12 10.80 -7.43
N SER A 427 -29.30 10.30 -7.10
CA SER A 427 -30.55 11.00 -7.39
C SER A 427 -31.59 10.64 -6.34
N VAL A 428 -32.61 11.50 -6.18
CA VAL A 428 -33.72 11.26 -5.25
C VAL A 428 -34.38 9.91 -5.52
N LYS A 429 -34.64 9.58 -6.79
CA LYS A 429 -35.31 8.33 -7.16
C LYS A 429 -34.42 7.10 -6.92
N LEU A 430 -33.11 7.21 -7.15
CA LEU A 430 -32.16 6.15 -6.82
C LEU A 430 -32.12 5.88 -5.31
N MET A 431 -31.97 6.94 -4.52
CA MET A 431 -31.90 6.85 -3.06
C MET A 431 -33.20 6.36 -2.45
N ASP A 432 -34.36 6.84 -2.93
CA ASP A 432 -35.67 6.32 -2.54
C ASP A 432 -35.82 4.83 -2.85
N THR A 433 -35.34 4.40 -4.03
CA THR A 433 -35.33 2.98 -4.40
C THR A 433 -34.45 2.16 -3.47
N PHE A 434 -33.26 2.68 -3.12
CA PHE A 434 -32.36 2.03 -2.16
C PHE A 434 -33.03 1.87 -0.79
N THR A 435 -33.59 2.95 -0.24
CA THR A 435 -34.24 2.93 1.08
C THR A 435 -35.45 2.01 1.13
N LYS A 436 -36.29 1.99 0.08
CA LYS A 436 -37.54 1.20 0.09
C LYS A 436 -37.39 -0.24 -0.36
N ARG A 437 -36.46 -0.52 -1.28
CA ARG A 437 -36.35 -1.81 -1.98
C ARG A 437 -34.95 -2.44 -1.89
N GLY A 438 -34.00 -1.78 -1.23
CA GLY A 438 -32.65 -2.26 -0.99
C GLY A 438 -31.69 -2.07 -2.18
N ALA A 439 -30.43 -2.43 -1.92
CA ALA A 439 -29.29 -2.24 -2.83
C ALA A 439 -29.48 -2.89 -4.21
N SER A 440 -30.05 -4.09 -4.26
CA SER A 440 -30.25 -4.84 -5.52
C SER A 440 -31.22 -4.11 -6.46
N ALA A 441 -32.34 -3.60 -5.92
CA ALA A 441 -33.31 -2.83 -6.69
C ALA A 441 -32.73 -1.49 -7.16
N ALA A 442 -31.98 -0.79 -6.30
CA ALA A 442 -31.29 0.45 -6.68
C ALA A 442 -30.27 0.22 -7.80
N ARG A 443 -29.56 -0.92 -7.78
CA ARG A 443 -28.61 -1.29 -8.85
C ARG A 443 -29.32 -1.53 -10.17
N ARG A 444 -30.41 -2.29 -10.17
CA ARG A 444 -31.22 -2.50 -11.37
C ARG A 444 -31.77 -1.18 -11.90
N TYR A 445 -32.28 -0.31 -11.03
CA TYR A 445 -32.77 1.02 -11.40
C TYR A 445 -31.66 1.86 -12.04
N TRP A 446 -30.48 1.92 -11.42
CA TRP A 446 -29.36 2.67 -11.98
C TRP A 446 -28.94 2.17 -13.37
N VAL A 447 -28.83 0.85 -13.56
CA VAL A 447 -28.41 0.33 -14.86
C VAL A 447 -29.50 0.46 -15.92
N LYS A 448 -30.74 0.04 -15.63
CA LYS A 448 -31.83 -0.01 -16.62
C LYS A 448 -32.44 1.34 -16.93
N GLU A 449 -32.59 2.20 -15.91
CA GLU A 449 -33.33 3.47 -16.04
C GLU A 449 -32.42 4.69 -16.14
N MET A 450 -31.24 4.67 -15.50
CA MET A 450 -30.29 5.79 -15.54
C MET A 450 -29.15 5.59 -16.54
N GLY A 451 -29.11 4.46 -17.26
CA GLY A 451 -28.05 4.15 -18.22
C GLY A 451 -26.68 3.94 -17.54
N GLY A 452 -26.68 3.41 -16.32
CA GLY A 452 -25.47 3.15 -15.56
C GLY A 452 -24.55 2.13 -16.21
N ILE A 453 -23.27 2.48 -16.38
CA ILE A 453 -22.23 1.56 -16.85
C ILE A 453 -21.56 0.91 -15.64
N THR A 454 -21.79 -0.39 -15.47
CA THR A 454 -21.15 -1.19 -14.43
C THR A 454 -19.68 -1.41 -14.71
N LYS A 455 -18.93 -1.82 -13.68
CA LYS A 455 -17.52 -2.20 -13.82
C LYS A 455 -17.31 -3.34 -14.83
N ILE A 456 -18.19 -4.34 -14.84
CA ILE A 456 -18.15 -5.47 -15.78
C ILE A 456 -18.45 -5.00 -17.20
N THR A 457 -19.46 -4.14 -17.39
CA THR A 457 -19.76 -3.55 -18.71
C THR A 457 -18.55 -2.78 -19.25
N HIS A 458 -17.91 -1.97 -18.41
CA HIS A 458 -16.69 -1.26 -18.79
C HIS A 458 -15.53 -2.22 -19.12
N ALA A 459 -15.37 -3.32 -18.38
CA ALA A 459 -14.38 -4.35 -18.71
C ALA A 459 -14.66 -5.02 -20.07
N ILE A 460 -15.92 -5.37 -20.36
CA ILE A 460 -16.35 -5.94 -21.64
C ILE A 460 -16.04 -5.00 -22.80
N MET A 461 -16.29 -3.68 -22.63
CA MET A 461 -15.93 -2.68 -23.65
C MET A 461 -14.43 -2.73 -23.98
N LYS A 462 -13.56 -2.83 -22.97
CA LYS A 462 -12.10 -2.90 -23.16
C LYS A 462 -11.61 -4.23 -23.73
N ILE A 463 -12.27 -5.33 -23.41
CA ILE A 463 -12.02 -6.63 -24.05
C ILE A 463 -12.38 -6.55 -25.54
N SER A 464 -13.50 -5.90 -25.86
CA SER A 464 -13.99 -5.71 -27.24
C SER A 464 -13.09 -4.76 -28.05
N GLU A 465 -12.45 -3.79 -27.40
CA GLU A 465 -11.38 -2.98 -28.01
C GLU A 465 -10.07 -3.78 -28.21
N GLY A 466 -10.00 -5.00 -27.68
CA GLY A 466 -8.86 -5.90 -27.80
C GLY A 466 -7.64 -5.48 -26.97
N ILE A 467 -7.82 -4.64 -25.94
CA ILE A 467 -6.74 -4.10 -25.11
C ILE A 467 -6.60 -4.79 -23.75
N VAL A 468 -7.60 -5.58 -23.33
CA VAL A 468 -7.61 -6.31 -22.05
C VAL A 468 -7.87 -7.79 -22.29
N ASP A 469 -7.13 -8.65 -21.58
CA ASP A 469 -7.37 -10.09 -21.57
C ASP A 469 -8.62 -10.42 -20.72
N PRO A 470 -9.56 -11.23 -21.21
CA PRO A 470 -10.75 -11.62 -20.46
C PRO A 470 -10.43 -12.38 -19.16
N ARG A 471 -9.31 -13.11 -19.09
CA ARG A 471 -8.87 -13.80 -17.86
C ARG A 471 -8.50 -12.80 -16.77
N ASP A 472 -7.76 -11.76 -17.14
CA ASP A 472 -7.39 -10.70 -16.21
C ASP A 472 -8.62 -9.89 -15.80
N ALA A 473 -9.52 -9.58 -16.75
CA ALA A 473 -10.77 -8.90 -16.43
C ALA A 473 -11.58 -9.67 -15.38
N GLU A 474 -11.76 -10.98 -15.53
CA GLU A 474 -12.49 -11.79 -14.55
C GLU A 474 -11.78 -11.87 -13.19
N LEU A 475 -10.45 -11.89 -13.18
CA LEU A 475 -9.65 -11.89 -11.95
C LEU A 475 -9.90 -10.62 -11.11
N PHE A 476 -10.02 -9.45 -11.75
CA PHE A 476 -10.14 -8.16 -11.05
C PHE A 476 -11.56 -7.62 -10.91
N ALA A 477 -12.51 -8.07 -11.74
CA ALA A 477 -13.89 -7.59 -11.79
C ALA A 477 -14.92 -8.64 -11.36
N GLY A 478 -14.59 -9.93 -11.48
CA GLY A 478 -15.53 -11.05 -11.37
C GLY A 478 -16.00 -11.54 -12.75
N PRO A 479 -16.80 -12.63 -12.80
CA PRO A 479 -17.26 -13.23 -14.05
C PRO A 479 -17.95 -12.24 -14.99
N LEU A 480 -17.71 -12.34 -16.30
CA LEU A 480 -18.24 -11.38 -17.28
C LEU A 480 -19.77 -11.40 -17.43
N ASP A 481 -20.44 -12.45 -16.96
CA ASP A 481 -21.89 -12.61 -16.94
C ASP A 481 -22.54 -12.18 -15.60
N PHE A 482 -21.74 -11.70 -14.64
CA PHE A 482 -22.20 -11.42 -13.27
C PHE A 482 -23.34 -10.39 -13.21
N ASP A 483 -23.29 -9.37 -14.08
CA ASP A 483 -24.36 -8.38 -14.15
C ASP A 483 -25.70 -8.96 -14.60
N ARG A 484 -25.66 -9.94 -15.51
CA ARG A 484 -26.85 -10.62 -15.99
C ARG A 484 -27.50 -11.39 -14.85
N GLN A 485 -26.70 -12.20 -14.13
CA GLN A 485 -27.17 -12.97 -12.98
C GLN A 485 -27.78 -12.09 -11.88
N LEU A 486 -27.20 -10.91 -11.62
CA LEU A 486 -27.72 -9.98 -10.61
C LEU A 486 -28.95 -9.17 -11.06
N MET A 487 -29.13 -8.99 -12.37
CA MET A 487 -30.25 -8.24 -12.95
C MET A 487 -31.43 -9.12 -13.36
N GLU A 488 -31.24 -10.45 -13.43
CA GLU A 488 -32.23 -11.48 -13.76
C GLU A 488 -33.03 -12.02 -12.56
N GLN A 489 -33.19 -11.26 -11.47
CA GLN A 489 -34.37 -11.47 -10.64
C GLN A 489 -35.58 -10.87 -11.34
N SER A 490 -36.14 -11.70 -12.21
CA SER A 490 -37.46 -11.60 -12.83
C SER A 490 -38.49 -11.13 -11.81
N ASP A 491 -39.32 -10.19 -12.23
CA ASP A 491 -40.57 -9.88 -11.56
C ASP A 491 -41.35 -11.19 -11.35
N VAL A 492 -41.48 -11.59 -10.08
CA VAL A 492 -42.49 -12.54 -9.60
C VAL A 492 -43.27 -11.85 -8.50
#